data_AF-A0A9D5JR35-F1
#
_entry.id   AF-A0A9D5JR35-F1
#
_cell.length_a   1.000
_cell.length_b   1.000
_cell.length_c   1.000
_cell.angle_alpha   90.00
_cell.angle_beta   90.00
_cell.angle_gamma   90.00
#
_symmetry.space_group_name_H-M   'P 1'
#
loop_
_entity.id
_entity.type
_entity.pdbx_description
1 polymer ?
#
loop_
_entity_poly.entity_id
_entity_poly.type
_entity_poly.pdbx_seq_one_letter_code
_entity_poly.pdbx_strand_id
1 'polypeptide(L)'
;MNALYEAVKQLPCEYALAKRIILHLLRQSENLTKCVCFSLVENREGYTAEEIDEAAYDANTLYGTRKRVNLKLLLKIAGTELIFSLHHGDFLHKSEPTPGNPPMAYTFWLSDQYYDYNQAAKPISATRQALDAIELPSD
;
A
#
# COMPACT_ATOMS: atom_id res chain seq x y z
N MET A 1 15.50 -7.05 -4.94
CA MET A 1 14.69 -6.20 -4.04
C MET A 1 15.31 -4.82 -3.81
N ASN A 2 16.60 -4.71 -3.46
CA ASN A 2 17.22 -3.43 -3.09
C ASN A 2 17.02 -2.27 -4.10
N ALA A 3 17.22 -2.50 -5.41
CA ALA A 3 17.06 -1.43 -6.40
C ALA A 3 15.62 -0.88 -6.53
N LEU A 4 14.61 -1.74 -6.46
CA LEU A 4 13.19 -1.33 -6.49
C LEU A 4 12.82 -0.56 -5.22
N TYR A 5 13.25 -1.08 -4.07
CA TYR A 5 12.99 -0.46 -2.77
C TYR A 5 13.59 0.95 -2.70
N GLU A 6 14.85 1.10 -3.13
CA GLU A 6 15.50 2.41 -3.19
C GLU A 6 14.86 3.33 -4.24
N ALA A 7 14.45 2.82 -5.41
CA ALA A 7 13.74 3.62 -6.40
C ALA A 7 12.41 4.19 -5.86
N VAL A 8 11.67 3.41 -5.06
CA VAL A 8 10.43 3.87 -4.40
C VAL A 8 10.73 4.87 -3.28
N LYS A 9 11.85 4.73 -2.56
CA LYS A 9 12.26 5.72 -1.54
C LYS A 9 12.53 7.10 -2.13
N GLN A 10 13.15 7.15 -3.32
CA GLN A 10 13.55 8.37 -4.02
C GLN A 10 12.38 9.10 -4.71
N LEU A 11 11.14 8.60 -4.57
CA LEU A 11 9.96 9.29 -5.09
C LEU A 11 9.66 10.56 -4.26
N PRO A 12 8.95 11.55 -4.83
CA PRO A 12 8.71 12.84 -4.16
C PRO A 12 8.22 12.73 -2.71
N CYS A 13 8.68 13.64 -1.84
CA CYS A 13 8.39 13.63 -0.40
C CYS A 13 6.91 13.86 -0.07
N GLU A 14 6.17 14.56 -0.94
CA GLU A 14 4.74 14.85 -0.80
C GLU A 14 3.89 13.59 -0.60
N TYR A 15 4.43 12.41 -0.94
CA TYR A 15 3.78 11.11 -0.82
C TYR A 15 4.22 10.29 0.40
N ALA A 16 4.56 10.90 1.52
CA ALA A 16 5.23 10.22 2.65
C ALA A 16 4.51 8.93 3.10
N LEU A 17 3.22 8.98 3.41
CA LEU A 17 2.47 7.81 3.88
C LEU A 17 2.28 6.78 2.75
N ALA A 18 1.95 7.21 1.53
CA ALA A 18 1.82 6.32 0.36
C ALA A 18 3.12 5.55 0.06
N LYS A 19 4.29 6.22 0.14
CA LYS A 19 5.60 5.56 0.01
C LYS A 19 5.82 4.53 1.09
N ARG A 20 5.51 4.85 2.36
CA ARG A 20 5.64 3.92 3.49
C ARG A 20 4.77 2.68 3.29
N ILE A 21 3.53 2.84 2.83
CA ILE A 21 2.62 1.75 2.48
C ILE A 21 3.24 0.81 1.43
N ILE A 22 3.71 1.38 0.29
CA ILE A 22 4.31 0.60 -0.80
C ILE A 22 5.58 -0.10 -0.31
N LEU A 23 6.48 0.62 0.39
CA LEU A 23 7.72 0.06 0.92
C LEU A 23 7.46 -1.05 1.94
N HIS A 24 6.41 -0.92 2.75
CA HIS A 24 6.01 -1.97 3.69
C HIS A 24 5.57 -3.23 2.94
N LEU A 25 4.70 -3.11 1.92
CA LEU A 25 4.31 -4.24 1.08
C LEU A 25 5.52 -4.90 0.41
N LEU A 26 6.40 -4.11 -0.20
CA LEU A 26 7.63 -4.61 -0.83
C LEU A 26 8.49 -5.38 0.17
N ARG A 27 8.71 -4.85 1.39
CA ARG A 27 9.47 -5.51 2.45
C ARG A 27 8.85 -6.83 2.87
N GLN A 28 7.52 -6.89 3.00
CA GLN A 28 6.80 -8.07 3.46
C GLN A 28 6.59 -9.13 2.38
N SER A 29 6.71 -8.79 1.10
CA SER A 29 6.59 -9.71 -0.03
C SER A 29 7.76 -10.70 -0.21
N GLU A 30 8.75 -10.68 0.69
CA GLU A 30 9.93 -11.56 0.68
C GLU A 30 10.59 -11.69 -0.71
N ASN A 31 11.26 -10.62 -1.15
CA ASN A 31 11.87 -10.53 -2.48
C ASN A 31 10.85 -10.65 -3.64
N LEU A 32 9.65 -10.11 -3.47
CA LEU A 32 8.58 -10.12 -4.49
C LEU A 32 8.10 -11.53 -4.87
N THR A 33 8.17 -12.47 -3.93
CA THR A 33 7.73 -13.86 -4.12
C THR A 33 6.39 -14.17 -3.44
N LYS A 34 5.94 -13.30 -2.54
CA LYS A 34 4.70 -13.48 -1.78
C LYS A 34 3.69 -12.38 -2.07
N CYS A 35 2.46 -12.79 -2.34
CA CYS A 35 1.30 -11.91 -2.34
C CYS A 35 1.01 -11.48 -0.88
N VAL A 36 0.89 -10.17 -0.64
CA VAL A 36 0.65 -9.61 0.70
C VAL A 36 -0.36 -8.47 0.64
N CYS A 37 -1.07 -8.26 1.75
CA CYS A 37 -2.05 -7.18 1.85
C CYS A 37 -2.27 -6.71 3.29
N PHE A 38 -2.70 -5.46 3.45
CA PHE A 38 -3.18 -4.93 4.73
C PHE A 38 -4.23 -3.84 4.53
N SER A 39 -5.00 -3.56 5.58
CA SER A 39 -5.97 -2.48 5.59
C SER A 39 -5.54 -1.39 6.57
N LEU A 40 -5.69 -0.13 6.17
CA LEU A 40 -5.71 1.00 7.10
C LEU A 40 -7.16 1.37 7.36
N VAL A 41 -7.51 1.54 8.63
CA VAL A 41 -8.87 1.89 9.04
C VAL A 41 -8.83 3.04 10.01
N GLU A 42 -9.71 4.01 9.80
CA GLU A 42 -9.84 5.22 10.60
C GLU A 42 -9.82 4.89 12.09
N ASN A 43 -8.98 5.61 12.85
CA ASN A 43 -8.77 5.49 14.29
C ASN A 43 -8.23 4.14 14.79
N ARG A 44 -8.12 3.10 13.97
CA ARG A 44 -7.64 1.77 14.40
C ARG A 44 -6.14 1.78 14.69
N GLU A 45 -5.36 2.36 13.78
CA GLU A 45 -3.90 2.52 13.95
C GLU A 45 -3.49 3.96 14.32
N GLY A 46 -4.46 4.83 14.60
CA GLY A 46 -4.22 6.25 14.90
C GLY A 46 -4.06 7.14 13.66
N TYR A 47 -4.61 6.72 12.52
CA TYR A 47 -4.76 7.55 11.33
C TYR A 47 -6.17 8.15 11.26
N THR A 48 -6.27 9.40 10.81
CA THR A 48 -7.55 10.05 10.49
C THR A 48 -8.09 9.55 9.15
N ALA A 49 -9.38 9.81 8.88
CA ALA A 49 -9.98 9.51 7.58
C ALA A 49 -9.28 10.26 6.43
N GLU A 50 -8.91 11.52 6.65
CA GLU A 50 -8.20 12.36 5.67
C GLU A 50 -6.82 11.80 5.35
N GLU A 51 -6.03 11.42 6.36
CA GLU A 51 -4.70 10.80 6.15
C GLU A 51 -4.80 9.51 5.31
N ILE A 52 -5.84 8.69 5.54
CA ILE A 52 -6.05 7.44 4.81
C ILE A 52 -6.47 7.71 3.36
N ASP A 53 -7.40 8.64 3.14
CA ASP A 53 -7.90 8.99 1.80
C ASP A 53 -6.81 9.62 0.93
N GLU A 54 -6.06 10.58 1.49
CA GLU A 54 -4.91 11.20 0.82
C GLU A 54 -3.85 10.15 0.46
N ALA A 55 -3.49 9.26 1.40
CA ALA A 55 -2.51 8.21 1.12
C ALA A 55 -2.98 7.22 0.04
N ALA A 56 -4.28 6.89 -0.01
CA ALA A 56 -4.85 6.05 -1.04
C ALA A 56 -4.81 6.73 -2.43
N TYR A 57 -5.17 8.02 -2.48
CA TYR A 57 -5.09 8.83 -3.69
C TYR A 57 -3.65 8.94 -4.20
N ASP A 58 -2.71 9.19 -3.31
CA ASP A 58 -1.29 9.31 -3.61
C ASP A 58 -0.68 7.99 -4.06
N ALA A 59 -1.00 6.89 -3.39
CA ALA A 59 -0.54 5.56 -3.78
C ALA A 59 -1.09 5.18 -5.17
N ASN A 60 -2.34 5.52 -5.47
CA ASN A 60 -2.91 5.35 -6.81
C ASN A 60 -2.17 6.21 -7.86
N THR A 61 -1.81 7.43 -7.49
CA THR A 61 -1.04 8.35 -8.34
C THR A 61 0.37 7.82 -8.65
N LEU A 62 1.05 7.25 -7.64
CA LEU A 62 2.37 6.61 -7.78
C LEU A 62 2.33 5.32 -8.61
N TYR A 63 1.20 4.60 -8.56
CA TYR A 63 1.00 3.39 -9.36
C TYR A 63 0.65 3.67 -10.82
N GLY A 64 -0.16 4.71 -11.05
CA GLY A 64 -0.67 5.08 -12.35
C GLY A 64 0.36 5.73 -13.30
N THR A 65 -0.10 6.00 -14.52
CA THR A 65 0.72 6.57 -15.61
C THR A 65 0.74 8.10 -15.65
N ARG A 66 0.07 8.78 -14.71
CA ARG A 66 -0.21 10.22 -14.81
C ARG A 66 0.93 11.13 -14.31
N LYS A 67 1.96 10.58 -13.67
CA LYS A 67 3.17 11.33 -13.25
C LYS A 67 4.45 10.61 -13.67
N ARG A 68 5.61 11.27 -13.49
CA ARG A 68 6.97 10.81 -13.86
C ARG A 68 7.42 9.50 -13.21
N VAL A 69 6.57 8.90 -12.37
CA VAL A 69 6.85 7.73 -11.55
C VAL A 69 5.78 6.69 -11.84
N ASN A 70 6.20 5.48 -12.18
CA ASN A 70 5.30 4.41 -12.58
C ASN A 70 5.71 3.14 -11.83
N LEU A 71 5.14 2.93 -10.64
CA LEU A 71 5.44 1.73 -9.82
C LEU A 71 5.18 0.45 -10.62
N LYS A 72 4.17 0.43 -11.49
CA LYS A 72 3.90 -0.70 -12.39
C LYS A 72 5.09 -1.00 -13.32
N LEU A 73 5.73 0.03 -13.88
CA LEU A 73 6.95 -0.14 -14.68
C LEU A 73 8.12 -0.61 -13.81
N LEU A 74 8.29 -0.06 -12.60
CA LEU A 74 9.36 -0.46 -11.69
C LEU A 74 9.23 -1.94 -11.27
N LEU A 75 8.02 -2.41 -10.95
CA LEU A 75 7.73 -3.82 -10.67
C LEU A 75 8.06 -4.70 -11.88
N LYS A 76 7.66 -4.28 -13.08
CA LYS A 76 8.00 -4.99 -14.33
C LYS A 76 9.50 -5.07 -14.58
N ILE A 77 10.25 -3.98 -14.37
CA ILE A 77 11.73 -3.95 -14.51
C ILE A 77 12.39 -4.87 -13.48
N ALA A 78 11.82 -4.96 -12.27
CA ALA A 78 12.29 -5.88 -11.24
C ALA A 78 12.00 -7.36 -11.56
N GLY A 79 11.30 -7.66 -12.67
CA GLY A 79 11.03 -9.01 -13.15
C GLY A 79 9.98 -9.75 -12.33
N THR A 80 9.08 -9.05 -11.64
CA THR A 80 7.98 -9.65 -10.89
C THR A 80 6.66 -9.57 -11.64
N GLU A 81 5.81 -10.59 -11.43
CA GLU A 81 4.41 -10.61 -11.86
C GLU A 81 3.48 -9.94 -10.82
N LEU A 82 4.01 -9.55 -9.66
CA LEU A 82 3.22 -8.85 -8.65
C LEU A 82 2.85 -7.44 -9.14
N ILE A 83 1.60 -7.08 -8.89
CA ILE A 83 1.01 -5.78 -9.14
C ILE A 83 0.54 -5.16 -7.83
N PHE A 84 0.58 -3.83 -7.78
CA PHE A 84 -0.01 -3.07 -6.70
C PHE A 84 -1.48 -2.76 -7.03
N SER A 85 -2.36 -2.90 -6.05
CA SER A 85 -3.76 -2.47 -6.16
C SER A 85 -4.31 -2.02 -4.81
N LEU A 86 -5.37 -1.23 -4.82
CA LEU A 86 -6.01 -0.72 -3.60
C LEU A 86 -7.50 -0.53 -3.80
N HIS A 87 -8.29 -0.77 -2.74
CA HIS A 87 -9.74 -0.70 -2.78
C HIS A 87 -10.28 -0.07 -1.51
N HIS A 88 -11.31 0.74 -1.65
CA HIS A 88 -12.02 1.33 -0.52
C HIS A 88 -12.76 0.23 0.27
N GLY A 89 -12.50 0.16 1.57
CA GLY A 89 -13.04 -0.83 2.51
C GLY A 89 -11.97 -1.65 3.24
N ASP A 90 -12.36 -2.23 4.37
CA ASP A 90 -11.58 -3.23 5.11
C ASP A 90 -11.96 -4.65 4.61
N PHE A 91 -11.10 -5.23 3.78
CA PHE A 91 -11.32 -6.55 3.20
C PHE A 91 -10.71 -7.68 4.06
N LEU A 92 -9.96 -7.32 5.11
CA LEU A 92 -9.33 -8.29 6.00
C LEU A 92 -10.22 -8.62 7.19
N HIS A 93 -10.95 -7.64 7.69
CA HIS A 93 -11.90 -7.82 8.77
C HIS A 93 -13.28 -7.61 8.19
N LYS A 94 -13.98 -8.73 7.92
CA LYS A 94 -15.40 -8.75 7.60
C LYS A 94 -16.18 -8.27 8.82
N SER A 95 -16.16 -6.97 9.05
CA SER A 95 -17.07 -6.32 9.97
C SER A 95 -18.44 -6.42 9.32
N GLU A 96 -19.46 -6.85 10.07
CA GLU A 96 -20.82 -6.66 9.60
C GLU A 96 -21.01 -5.16 9.29
N PRO A 97 -21.60 -4.80 8.15
CA PRO A 97 -21.80 -3.39 7.81
C PRO A 97 -22.65 -2.76 8.91
N THR A 98 -22.02 -1.93 9.74
CA THR A 98 -22.75 -1.15 10.74
C THR A 98 -23.69 -0.21 9.99
N PRO A 99 -24.99 -0.19 10.28
CA PRO A 99 -25.89 0.78 9.67
C PRO A 99 -25.41 2.21 10.00
N GLY A 100 -24.91 2.96 9.01
CA GLY A 100 -24.32 4.28 9.22
C GLY A 100 -23.26 4.64 8.17
N ASN A 101 -22.45 5.67 8.48
CA ASN A 101 -21.28 6.06 7.69
C ASN A 101 -20.11 5.16 8.12
N PRO A 102 -19.74 4.12 7.35
CA PRO A 102 -18.67 3.21 7.76
C PRO A 102 -17.35 4.01 7.91
N PRO A 103 -16.47 3.60 8.84
CA PRO A 103 -15.18 4.27 9.01
C PRO A 103 -14.41 4.27 7.70
N MET A 104 -13.65 5.33 7.44
CA MET A 104 -12.79 5.39 6.26
C MET A 104 -11.79 4.23 6.31
N ALA A 105 -11.71 3.48 5.22
CA ALA A 105 -10.82 2.33 5.14
C ALA A 105 -10.34 2.12 3.72
N TYR A 106 -9.08 1.72 3.57
CA TYR A 106 -8.53 1.20 2.33
C TYR A 106 -7.74 -0.06 2.60
N THR A 107 -7.91 -1.05 1.74
CA THR A 107 -7.05 -2.23 1.69
C THR A 107 -6.08 -2.09 0.53
N PHE A 108 -4.81 -2.39 0.78
CA PHE A 108 -3.71 -2.31 -0.16
C PHE A 108 -3.14 -3.70 -0.40
N TRP A 109 -2.89 -4.05 -1.66
CA TRP A 109 -2.36 -5.34 -2.07
C TRP A 109 -1.09 -5.16 -2.89
N LEU A 110 -0.16 -6.10 -2.70
CA LEU A 110 0.87 -6.45 -3.66
C LEU A 110 0.70 -7.93 -3.98
N SER A 111 0.10 -8.23 -5.13
CA SER A 111 -0.39 -9.58 -5.48
C SER A 111 -0.26 -9.83 -6.98
N ASP A 112 -0.35 -11.08 -7.41
CA ASP A 112 -0.33 -11.47 -8.83
C ASP A 112 -1.68 -11.19 -9.55
N GLN A 113 -2.71 -10.77 -8.82
CA GLN A 113 -4.03 -10.40 -9.35
C GLN A 113 -4.57 -9.14 -8.68
N TYR A 114 -5.46 -8.41 -9.36
CA TYR A 114 -6.11 -7.23 -8.80
C TYR A 114 -7.05 -7.61 -7.65
N TYR A 115 -6.93 -6.89 -6.53
CA TYR A 115 -7.74 -7.09 -5.31
C TYR A 115 -7.67 -8.50 -4.71
N ASP A 116 -6.75 -9.33 -5.23
CA ASP A 116 -6.59 -10.72 -4.87
C ASP A 116 -7.95 -11.45 -4.69
N TYR A 117 -8.72 -11.54 -5.78
CA TYR A 117 -10.04 -12.19 -5.79
C TYR A 117 -10.06 -13.61 -5.21
N ASN A 118 -8.91 -14.30 -5.23
CA ASN A 118 -8.76 -15.66 -4.72
C ASN A 118 -8.31 -15.72 -3.24
N GLN A 119 -8.13 -14.58 -2.56
CA GLN A 119 -7.66 -14.49 -1.18
C GLN A 119 -6.30 -15.19 -0.94
N ALA A 120 -5.43 -15.20 -1.96
CA ALA A 120 -4.09 -15.79 -1.90
C ALA A 120 -3.05 -14.87 -1.22
N ALA A 121 -3.32 -13.57 -1.15
CA ALA A 121 -2.50 -12.57 -0.49
C ALA A 121 -2.57 -12.76 1.02
N LYS A 122 -1.40 -12.92 1.61
CA LYS A 122 -1.25 -13.08 3.05
C LYS A 122 -1.52 -11.74 3.75
N PRO A 123 -2.47 -11.68 4.71
CA PRO A 123 -2.64 -10.51 5.55
C PRO A 123 -1.38 -10.23 6.36
N ILE A 124 -0.92 -8.99 6.36
CA ILE A 124 0.21 -8.50 7.15
C ILE A 124 -0.25 -7.38 8.09
N SER A 125 0.46 -7.20 9.21
CA SER A 125 0.19 -6.09 10.12
C SER A 125 0.87 -4.82 9.64
N ALA A 126 0.20 -3.67 9.77
CA ALA A 126 0.74 -2.36 9.46
C ALA A 126 0.28 -1.35 10.52
N THR A 127 1.03 -1.25 11.61
CA THR A 127 0.77 -0.20 12.62
C THR A 127 1.35 1.13 12.16
N ARG A 128 0.83 2.25 12.67
CA ARG A 128 1.42 3.58 12.44
C ARG A 128 2.89 3.62 12.80
N GLN A 129 3.26 3.03 13.94
CA GLN A 129 4.67 2.91 14.34
C GLN A 129 5.52 2.16 13.30
N ALA A 130 5.01 1.04 12.74
CA ALA A 130 5.75 0.25 11.76
C ALA A 130 5.93 1.00 10.43
N LEU A 131 4.91 1.75 10.00
CA LEU A 131 4.98 2.58 8.80
C LEU A 131 5.89 3.80 9.04
N ASP A 132 5.77 4.47 10.19
CA ASP A 132 6.58 5.64 10.53
C ASP A 132 8.07 5.32 10.72
N ALA A 133 8.39 4.09 11.14
CA ALA A 133 9.75 3.58 11.23
C ALA A 133 10.43 3.37 9.85
N ILE A 134 9.67 3.46 8.74
CA ILE A 134 10.26 3.47 7.40
C ILE A 134 10.79 4.88 7.13
N GLU A 135 12.11 5.01 7.26
CA GLU A 135 12.85 6.22 6.93
C GLU A 135 12.73 6.54 5.44
N LEU A 136 12.36 7.79 5.15
CA LEU A 136 12.34 8.37 3.82
C LEU A 136 13.48 9.38 3.74
N PRO A 137 14.13 9.56 2.58
CA PRO A 137 15.11 10.62 2.41
C PRO A 137 14.48 11.98 2.73
N SER A 138 15.19 12.79 3.51
CA SER A 138 14.90 14.21 3.69
C SER A 138 15.23 14.96 2.41
N ASP A 139 14.41 15.94 2.05
CA ASP A 139 14.60 16.81 0.89
C ASP A 139 15.95 17.56 0.91
#